data_AF-A0A956P362-F1
#
_entry.id   AF-A0A956P362-F1
#
_cell.length_a   1.000
_cell.length_b   1.000
_cell.length_c   1.000
_cell.angle_alpha   90.00
_cell.angle_beta   90.00
_cell.angle_gamma   90.00
#
_symmetry.space_group_name_H-M   'P 1'
#
loop_
_entity.id
_entity.type
_entity.pdbx_description
1 polymer ?
#
loop_
_entity_poly.entity_id
_entity_poly.type
_entity_poly.pdbx_seq_one_letter_code
_entity_poly.pdbx_strand_id
1 'polypeptide(L)'
;MASHRTEDALVRAARRLGHRAEGFDVLRWHRRLGTVGASHVARRLEAFHPDIVLCTRHAVRLGTDRLATLCRDRRVILWFFDTQPQPGVLELARACDEVYLTYAGLVATWREAGITSARFLPQGVDPDLDRPGTAQPALACDISFVGSGQYPYRWPLLERLAAAHDLQVRGPGWDTAPAGIPVVGGEVRGPALADIIASAGISLGAHAVSEQAEEYASASNRMWKILGAGGAYLGAWVPGIQHLARDSEHCRW
;
A
#
# COMPACT_ATOMS: atom_id res chain seq x y z
N MET A 1 0.28 9.40 -18.24
CA MET A 1 -0.32 8.46 -17.27
C MET A 1 0.04 8.93 -15.86
N ALA A 2 -0.95 9.14 -14.99
CA ALA A 2 -0.70 9.44 -13.59
C ALA A 2 0.01 8.25 -12.93
N SER A 3 1.03 8.53 -12.14
CA SER A 3 1.73 7.52 -11.36
C SER A 3 0.80 7.03 -10.23
N HIS A 4 0.57 5.72 -10.14
CA HIS A 4 -0.26 5.06 -9.11
C HIS A 4 0.52 4.87 -7.80
N ARG A 5 1.20 5.90 -7.32
CA ARG A 5 1.90 5.84 -6.02
C ARG A 5 1.02 6.36 -4.91
N THR A 6 1.21 5.79 -3.73
CA THR A 6 0.56 6.23 -2.50
C THR A 6 0.80 7.73 -2.27
N GLU A 7 2.02 8.23 -2.44
CA GLU A 7 2.35 9.65 -2.24
C GLU A 7 1.56 10.58 -3.17
N ASP A 8 1.34 10.17 -4.43
CA ASP A 8 0.56 10.98 -5.38
C ASP A 8 -0.92 11.03 -4.95
N ALA A 9 -1.45 9.96 -4.35
CA ALA A 9 -2.80 9.93 -3.78
C ALA A 9 -2.94 10.84 -2.56
N LEU A 10 -1.91 10.87 -1.69
CA LEU A 10 -1.88 11.77 -0.53
C LEU A 10 -1.88 13.25 -0.95
N VAL A 11 -1.13 13.59 -2.00
CA VAL A 11 -1.13 14.96 -2.55
C VAL A 11 -2.51 15.34 -3.10
N ARG A 12 -3.18 14.43 -3.82
CA ARG A 12 -4.56 14.66 -4.30
C ARG A 12 -5.53 14.85 -3.13
N ALA A 13 -5.47 13.98 -2.13
CA ALA A 13 -6.31 14.07 -0.94
C ALA A 13 -6.13 15.42 -0.21
N ALA A 14 -4.89 15.84 0.04
CA ALA A 14 -4.61 17.13 0.66
C ALA A 14 -5.15 18.31 -0.15
N ARG A 15 -5.01 18.28 -1.49
CA ARG A 15 -5.55 19.32 -2.38
C ARG A 15 -7.07 19.37 -2.36
N ARG A 16 -7.75 18.21 -2.31
CA ARG A 16 -9.21 18.14 -2.19
C ARG A 16 -9.73 18.73 -0.87
N LEU A 17 -8.93 18.65 0.19
CA LEU A 17 -9.21 19.28 1.48
C LEU A 17 -8.89 20.80 1.49
N GLY A 18 -8.49 21.38 0.36
CA GLY A 18 -8.20 22.81 0.23
C GLY A 18 -6.75 23.19 0.56
N HIS A 19 -5.85 22.23 0.76
CA HIS A 19 -4.44 22.52 1.05
C HIS A 19 -3.59 22.65 -0.21
N ARG A 20 -2.60 23.54 -0.18
CA ARG A 20 -1.52 23.54 -1.15
C ARG A 20 -0.59 22.36 -0.84
N ALA A 21 -0.47 21.40 -1.75
CA ALA A 21 0.36 20.21 -1.56
C ALA A 21 1.24 19.89 -2.77
N GLU A 22 2.44 19.36 -2.51
CA GLU A 22 3.42 18.92 -3.50
C GLU A 22 4.05 17.58 -3.08
N GLY A 23 4.23 16.68 -4.04
CA GLY A 23 4.85 15.36 -3.81
C GLY A 23 6.33 15.38 -4.14
N PHE A 24 7.16 14.87 -3.22
CA PHE A 24 8.61 14.80 -3.38
C PHE A 24 9.08 13.36 -3.52
N ASP A 25 9.43 12.98 -4.75
CA ASP A 25 9.83 11.61 -5.10
C ASP A 25 11.29 11.31 -4.73
N VAL A 26 11.53 11.12 -3.42
CA VAL A 26 12.87 10.85 -2.88
C VAL A 26 13.49 9.62 -3.52
N LEU A 27 12.71 8.55 -3.71
CA LEU A 27 13.22 7.28 -4.24
C LEU A 27 13.76 7.44 -5.66
N ARG A 28 13.00 8.09 -6.55
CA ARG A 28 13.45 8.31 -7.94
C ARG A 28 14.67 9.21 -8.01
N TRP A 29 14.69 10.30 -7.25
CA TRP A 29 15.84 11.21 -7.25
C TRP A 29 17.10 10.56 -6.69
N HIS A 30 16.97 9.79 -5.61
CA HIS A 30 18.06 9.00 -5.07
C HIS A 30 18.56 7.95 -6.09
N ARG A 31 17.65 7.22 -6.77
CA ARG A 31 18.05 6.25 -7.81
C ARG A 31 18.74 6.89 -9.00
N ARG A 32 18.38 8.12 -9.37
CA ARG A 32 18.93 8.82 -10.54
C ARG A 32 20.24 9.54 -10.26
N LEU A 33 20.35 10.18 -9.09
CA LEU A 33 21.43 11.14 -8.78
C LEU A 33 22.18 10.81 -7.49
N GLY A 34 21.90 9.67 -6.84
CA GLY A 34 22.49 9.31 -5.56
C GLY A 34 22.25 10.38 -4.50
N THR A 35 23.31 10.74 -3.78
CA THR A 35 23.30 11.76 -2.71
C THR A 35 22.94 13.16 -3.20
N VAL A 36 23.24 13.50 -4.46
CA VAL A 36 22.85 14.78 -5.08
C VAL A 36 21.32 14.86 -5.22
N GLY A 37 20.66 13.73 -5.45
CA GLY A 37 19.19 13.64 -5.49
C GLY A 37 18.54 14.10 -4.20
N ALA A 38 19.12 13.75 -3.04
CA ALA A 38 18.64 14.20 -1.74
C ALA A 38 18.78 15.72 -1.58
N SER A 39 19.87 16.32 -2.07
CA SER A 39 20.06 17.78 -2.03
C SER A 39 19.13 18.53 -3.00
N HIS A 40 18.75 17.91 -4.12
CA HIS A 40 17.72 18.44 -5.02
C HIS A 40 16.35 18.45 -4.35
N VAL A 41 15.95 17.35 -3.70
CA VAL A 41 14.68 17.28 -2.96
C VAL A 41 14.65 18.29 -1.82
N ALA A 42 15.73 18.40 -1.04
CA ALA A 42 15.88 19.37 0.04
C ALA A 42 15.58 20.81 -0.43
N ARG A 43 16.26 21.27 -1.48
CA ARG A 43 16.04 22.62 -2.05
C ARG A 43 14.61 22.86 -2.50
N ARG A 44 13.96 21.85 -3.09
CA ARG A 44 12.56 21.98 -3.51
C ARG A 44 11.61 22.05 -2.32
N LEU A 45 11.88 21.26 -1.27
CA LEU A 45 11.11 21.30 -0.04
C LEU A 45 11.24 22.66 0.66
N GLU A 46 12.44 23.24 0.69
CA GLU A 46 12.68 24.59 1.21
C GLU A 46 11.93 25.64 0.40
N ALA A 47 12.06 25.62 -0.94
CA ALA A 47 11.38 26.57 -1.83
C ALA A 47 9.84 26.47 -1.77
N PHE A 48 9.31 25.27 -1.53
CA PHE A 48 7.87 25.08 -1.34
C PHE A 48 7.39 25.66 0.00
N HIS A 49 8.26 25.70 1.02
CA HIS A 49 7.99 26.22 2.36
C HIS A 49 6.73 25.62 3.03
N PRO A 50 6.65 24.29 3.19
CA PRO A 50 5.49 23.64 3.81
C PRO A 50 5.40 23.89 5.32
N ASP A 51 4.17 23.98 5.83
CA ASP A 51 3.87 23.99 7.27
C ASP A 51 3.88 22.57 7.87
N ILE A 52 3.50 21.58 7.05
CA ILE A 52 3.42 20.16 7.42
C ILE A 52 4.16 19.31 6.39
N VAL A 53 4.97 18.36 6.85
CA VAL A 53 5.68 17.38 6.03
C VAL A 53 5.17 15.98 6.35
N LEU A 54 4.56 15.31 5.37
CA LEU A 54 4.16 13.91 5.47
C LEU A 54 5.19 13.03 4.77
N CYS A 55 5.89 12.23 5.56
CA CYS A 55 6.87 11.26 5.15
C CYS A 55 6.24 9.88 4.95
N THR A 56 6.64 9.19 3.89
CA THR A 56 6.57 7.72 3.81
C THR A 56 7.95 7.14 4.13
N ARG A 57 8.07 5.81 4.17
CA ARG A 57 9.35 5.13 4.43
C ARG A 57 10.49 5.57 3.51
N HIS A 58 10.20 6.09 2.31
CA HIS A 58 11.23 6.53 1.37
C HIS A 58 12.00 7.76 1.86
N ALA A 59 11.49 8.50 2.84
CA ALA A 59 12.18 9.62 3.47
C ALA A 59 13.50 9.21 4.16
N VAL A 60 13.69 7.93 4.54
CA VAL A 60 14.98 7.43 5.09
C VAL A 60 16.16 7.72 4.17
N ARG A 61 15.92 7.85 2.85
CA ARG A 61 16.95 8.14 1.84
C ARG A 61 17.43 9.59 1.86
N LEU A 62 16.74 10.49 2.56
CA LEU A 62 17.24 11.85 2.80
C LEU A 62 18.31 11.89 3.90
N GLY A 63 18.33 10.89 4.78
CA GLY A 63 19.11 10.88 6.01
C GLY A 63 18.40 11.63 7.14
N THR A 64 18.48 11.10 8.36
CA THR A 64 17.80 11.63 9.55
C THR A 64 18.24 13.05 9.89
N ASP A 65 19.54 13.35 9.84
CA ASP A 65 20.08 14.67 10.20
C ASP A 65 19.61 15.76 9.23
N ARG A 66 19.55 15.40 7.94
CA ARG A 66 19.05 16.30 6.90
C ARG A 66 17.55 16.53 7.05
N LEU A 67 16.78 15.49 7.34
CA LEU A 67 15.34 15.63 7.58
C LEU A 67 15.08 16.50 8.82
N ALA A 68 15.78 16.24 9.92
CA ALA A 68 15.70 17.04 11.14
C ALA A 68 16.05 18.51 10.89
N THR A 69 17.03 18.78 10.03
CA THR A 69 17.37 20.16 9.63
C THR A 69 16.27 20.79 8.76
N LEU A 70 15.79 20.09 7.74
CA LEU A 70 14.78 20.57 6.80
C LEU A 70 13.41 20.81 7.44
N CYS A 71 13.15 20.13 8.55
CA CYS A 71 11.85 20.12 9.20
C CYS A 71 11.88 20.66 10.63
N ARG A 72 12.98 21.29 11.07
CA ARG A 72 13.17 21.75 12.46
C ARG A 72 11.99 22.52 13.04
N ASP A 73 11.39 23.39 12.24
CA ASP A 73 10.29 24.28 12.64
C ASP A 73 8.97 23.91 11.98
N ARG A 74 8.81 22.64 11.58
CA ARG A 74 7.66 22.14 10.81
C ARG A 74 7.11 20.89 11.49
N ARG A 75 5.80 20.67 11.37
CA ARG A 75 5.19 19.42 11.84
C ARG A 75 5.53 18.29 10.88
N VAL A 76 6.15 17.23 11.38
CA VAL A 76 6.58 16.05 10.60
C VAL A 76 5.76 14.83 11.01
N ILE A 77 5.13 14.23 10.02
CA ILE A 77 4.28 13.05 10.20
C ILE A 77 4.88 11.91 9.39
N LEU A 78 5.07 10.75 9.99
CA LEU A 78 5.34 9.50 9.26
C LEU A 78 4.05 8.71 9.10
N TRP A 79 3.70 8.37 7.86
CA TRP A 79 2.68 7.35 7.59
C TRP A 79 3.33 6.10 6.98
N PHE A 80 3.29 4.99 7.72
CA PHE A 80 3.97 3.75 7.40
C PHE A 80 3.00 2.66 6.96
N PHE A 81 3.28 2.05 5.80
CA PHE A 81 2.36 1.18 5.05
C PHE A 81 2.79 -0.29 4.96
N ASP A 82 3.92 -0.67 5.56
CA ASP A 82 4.44 -2.05 5.48
C ASP A 82 4.26 -2.78 6.83
N THR A 83 4.36 -4.11 6.80
CA THR A 83 4.30 -4.95 8.01
C THR A 83 5.59 -4.93 8.81
N GLN A 84 6.73 -4.68 8.17
CA GLN A 84 8.05 -4.72 8.80
C GLN A 84 8.89 -3.50 8.41
N PRO A 85 9.47 -2.79 9.40
CA PRO A 85 10.33 -1.64 9.13
C PRO A 85 11.64 -2.09 8.46
N GLN A 86 12.03 -1.39 7.40
CA GLN A 86 13.36 -1.51 6.82
C GLN A 86 14.40 -0.74 7.67
N PRO A 87 15.70 -1.02 7.52
CA PRO A 87 16.75 -0.26 8.22
C PRO A 87 16.57 1.26 8.04
N GLY A 88 16.68 2.03 9.12
CA GLY A 88 16.51 3.48 9.12
C GLY A 88 15.08 3.97 9.41
N VAL A 89 14.06 3.10 9.33
CA VAL A 89 12.66 3.52 9.49
C VAL A 89 12.34 3.87 10.95
N LEU A 90 12.88 3.15 11.93
CA LEU A 90 12.64 3.47 13.34
C LEU A 90 13.35 4.76 13.73
N GLU A 91 14.55 5.02 13.21
CA GLU A 91 15.26 6.28 13.39
C GLU A 91 14.48 7.45 12.76
N LEU A 92 13.94 7.27 11.55
CA LEU A 92 13.04 8.24 10.92
C LEU A 92 11.79 8.49 11.78
N ALA A 93 11.16 7.43 12.30
CA ALA A 93 9.97 7.54 13.13
C ALA A 93 10.23 8.35 14.41
N ARG A 94 11.39 8.16 15.05
CA ARG A 94 11.81 8.95 16.23
C ARG A 94 12.03 10.43 15.92
N ALA A 95 12.33 10.78 14.68
CA ALA A 95 12.50 12.15 14.22
C ALA A 95 11.19 12.83 13.79
N CYS A 96 10.05 12.13 13.86
CA CYS A 96 8.73 12.67 13.50
C CYS A 96 7.91 13.00 14.75
N ASP A 97 7.08 14.05 14.67
CA ASP A 97 6.15 14.43 15.74
C ASP A 97 5.02 13.40 15.90
N GLU A 98 4.56 12.84 14.78
CA GLU A 98 3.52 11.83 14.74
C GLU A 98 3.87 10.66 13.84
N VAL A 99 3.40 9.48 14.25
CA VAL A 99 3.60 8.25 13.51
C VAL A 99 2.27 7.51 13.37
N TYR A 100 1.90 7.23 12.14
CA TYR A 100 0.70 6.50 11.77
C TYR A 100 1.06 5.18 11.11
N LEU A 101 0.50 4.09 11.63
CA LEU A 101 0.73 2.73 11.15
C LEU A 101 -0.56 2.18 10.55
N THR A 102 -0.47 1.54 9.38
CA THR A 102 -1.63 0.88 8.75
C THR A 102 -1.96 -0.48 9.34
N TYR A 103 -1.12 -0.99 10.24
CA TYR A 103 -1.27 -2.26 10.93
C TYR A 103 -1.42 -2.00 12.43
N ALA A 104 -2.61 -2.25 12.98
CA ALA A 104 -2.90 -1.90 14.37
C ALA A 104 -2.01 -2.67 15.36
N GLY A 105 -1.70 -3.93 15.06
CA GLY A 105 -0.79 -4.75 15.87
C GLY A 105 0.61 -4.15 16.05
N LEU A 106 1.10 -3.33 15.11
CA LEU A 106 2.42 -2.72 15.21
C LEU A 106 2.50 -1.55 16.19
N VAL A 107 1.35 -0.99 16.61
CA VAL A 107 1.32 0.21 17.47
C VAL A 107 1.98 -0.07 18.82
N ALA A 108 1.68 -1.21 19.45
CA ALA A 108 2.29 -1.59 20.73
C ALA A 108 3.80 -1.77 20.57
N THR A 109 4.22 -2.56 19.58
CA THR A 109 5.63 -2.82 19.28
C THR A 109 6.43 -1.54 19.03
N TRP A 110 5.87 -0.57 18.30
CA TRP A 110 6.58 0.70 18.03
C TRP A 110 6.65 1.59 19.26
N ARG A 111 5.61 1.60 20.11
CA ARG A 111 5.64 2.32 21.39
C ARG A 111 6.68 1.74 22.35
N GLU A 112 6.77 0.42 22.44
CA GLU A 112 7.81 -0.29 23.22
C GLU A 112 9.22 0.03 22.71
N ALA A 113 9.38 0.23 21.39
CA ALA A 113 10.63 0.69 20.78
C ALA A 113 10.94 2.19 20.96
N GLY A 114 10.14 2.90 21.77
CA GLY A 114 10.33 4.30 22.15
C GLY A 114 9.57 5.32 21.29
N ILE A 115 8.73 4.89 20.35
CA ILE A 115 7.97 5.78 19.46
C ILE A 115 6.58 6.01 20.07
N THR A 116 6.53 6.84 21.11
CA THR A 116 5.30 7.07 21.91
C THR A 116 4.16 7.70 21.10
N SER A 117 4.47 8.41 20.02
CA SER A 117 3.50 9.04 19.12
C SER A 117 2.82 8.07 18.14
N ALA A 118 3.20 6.79 18.13
CA ALA A 118 2.62 5.79 17.23
C ALA A 118 1.12 5.60 17.47
N ARG A 119 0.33 5.68 16.39
CA ARG A 119 -1.13 5.54 16.35
C ARG A 119 -1.52 4.70 15.15
N PHE A 120 -2.68 4.04 15.27
CA PHE A 120 -3.28 3.34 14.14
C PHE A 120 -4.02 4.34 13.24
N LEU A 121 -3.73 4.30 11.94
CA LEU A 121 -4.50 4.95 10.90
C LEU A 121 -4.45 4.05 9.66
N PRO A 122 -5.55 3.37 9.33
CA PRO A 122 -5.57 2.47 8.19
C PRO A 122 -5.35 3.23 6.89
N GLN A 123 -4.84 2.53 5.88
CA GLN A 123 -4.86 3.05 4.52
C GLN A 123 -6.31 3.25 4.05
N GLY A 124 -6.51 4.02 2.99
CA GLY A 124 -7.81 4.22 2.38
C GLY A 124 -7.76 4.12 0.87
N VAL A 125 -8.87 4.49 0.25
CA VAL A 125 -9.04 4.57 -1.20
C VAL A 125 -8.62 5.94 -1.73
N ASP A 126 -8.07 5.97 -2.94
CA ASP A 126 -7.96 7.19 -3.72
C ASP A 126 -9.18 7.32 -4.64
N PRO A 127 -10.14 8.22 -4.39
CA PRO A 127 -11.37 8.27 -5.17
C PRO A 127 -11.17 8.72 -6.62
N ASP A 128 -10.01 9.29 -6.97
CA ASP A 128 -9.70 9.64 -8.37
C ASP A 128 -9.28 8.41 -9.19
N LEU A 129 -8.70 7.40 -8.55
CA LEU A 129 -8.05 6.27 -9.22
C LEU A 129 -8.68 4.91 -8.90
N ASP A 130 -9.10 4.73 -7.65
CA ASP A 130 -9.75 3.52 -7.14
C ASP A 130 -11.25 3.68 -7.33
N ARG A 131 -11.68 3.64 -8.59
CA ARG A 131 -13.07 3.79 -9.03
C ARG A 131 -13.48 2.62 -9.90
N PRO A 132 -14.79 2.33 -10.03
CA PRO A 132 -15.26 1.24 -10.86
C PRO A 132 -14.69 1.26 -12.28
N GLY A 133 -14.22 0.10 -12.73
CA GLY A 133 -13.73 -0.11 -14.08
C GLY A 133 -14.85 -0.50 -15.05
N THR A 134 -14.46 -0.94 -16.24
CA THR A 134 -15.37 -1.49 -17.24
C THR A 134 -15.11 -2.99 -17.37
N ALA A 135 -16.16 -3.80 -17.21
CA ALA A 135 -16.07 -5.24 -17.41
C ALA A 135 -15.68 -5.58 -18.86
N GLN A 136 -14.76 -6.52 -19.05
CA GLN A 136 -14.24 -6.94 -20.35
C GLN A 136 -14.35 -8.46 -20.49
N PRO A 137 -14.91 -8.99 -21.59
CA PRO A 137 -15.02 -10.43 -21.80
C PRO A 137 -13.69 -11.19 -21.72
N ALA A 138 -12.59 -10.58 -22.18
CA ALA A 138 -11.26 -11.19 -22.13
C ALA A 138 -10.66 -11.30 -20.71
N LEU A 139 -11.27 -10.61 -19.73
CA LEU A 139 -10.86 -10.60 -18.33
C LEU A 139 -11.86 -11.35 -17.43
N ALA A 140 -12.92 -11.92 -18.01
CA ALA A 140 -13.95 -12.62 -17.27
C ALA A 140 -13.38 -13.86 -16.58
N CYS A 141 -13.68 -14.02 -15.29
CA CYS A 141 -13.32 -15.19 -14.50
C CYS A 141 -14.18 -15.25 -13.22
N ASP A 142 -14.23 -16.42 -12.57
CA ASP A 142 -14.88 -16.56 -11.27
C ASP A 142 -14.10 -15.79 -10.21
N ILE A 143 -12.78 -15.97 -10.20
CA ILE A 143 -11.87 -15.43 -9.19
C ILE A 143 -10.69 -14.73 -9.85
N SER A 144 -10.38 -13.51 -9.42
CA SER A 144 -9.16 -12.80 -9.80
C SER A 144 -8.21 -12.68 -8.61
N PHE A 145 -6.91 -12.90 -8.84
CA PHE A 145 -5.86 -12.56 -7.90
C PHE A 145 -4.81 -11.68 -8.57
N VAL A 146 -4.67 -10.45 -8.09
CA VAL A 146 -3.61 -9.53 -8.54
C VAL A 146 -2.57 -9.35 -7.44
N GLY A 147 -1.35 -9.82 -7.67
CA GLY A 147 -0.27 -9.77 -6.68
C GLY A 147 1.06 -10.30 -7.19
N SER A 148 2.12 -10.09 -6.42
CA SER A 148 3.46 -10.61 -6.76
C SER A 148 3.57 -12.11 -6.47
N GLY A 149 4.15 -12.87 -7.38
CA GLY A 149 4.39 -14.31 -7.22
C GLY A 149 5.57 -14.65 -6.31
N GLN A 150 6.37 -13.68 -5.85
CA GLN A 150 7.55 -13.89 -4.98
C GLN A 150 7.25 -14.46 -3.58
N TYR A 151 5.99 -14.78 -3.29
CA TYR A 151 5.49 -15.16 -1.98
C TYR A 151 4.79 -16.52 -2.07
N PRO A 152 5.51 -17.63 -1.85
CA PRO A 152 5.00 -18.96 -2.09
C PRO A 152 3.92 -19.40 -1.08
N TYR A 153 3.80 -18.72 0.06
CA TYR A 153 2.81 -19.05 1.10
C TYR A 153 1.36 -19.14 0.58
N ARG A 154 1.00 -18.30 -0.40
CA ARG A 154 -0.34 -18.30 -1.01
C ARG A 154 -0.53 -19.32 -2.14
N TRP A 155 0.53 -19.93 -2.65
CA TRP A 155 0.42 -20.83 -3.80
C TRP A 155 -0.52 -22.02 -3.55
N PRO A 156 -0.48 -22.71 -2.39
CA PRO A 156 -1.40 -23.83 -2.14
C PRO A 156 -2.88 -23.41 -2.12
N LEU A 157 -3.18 -22.18 -1.69
CA LEU A 157 -4.54 -21.65 -1.75
C LEU A 157 -4.95 -21.41 -3.22
N LEU A 158 -4.08 -20.78 -4.01
CA LEU A 158 -4.35 -20.48 -5.41
C LEU A 158 -4.51 -21.75 -6.25
N GLU A 159 -3.69 -22.78 -6.03
CA GLU A 159 -3.84 -24.08 -6.71
C GLU A 159 -5.17 -24.75 -6.39
N ARG A 160 -5.59 -24.74 -5.12
CA ARG A 160 -6.90 -25.29 -4.72
C ARG A 160 -8.07 -24.54 -5.36
N LEU A 161 -7.98 -23.21 -5.44
CA LEU A 161 -9.01 -22.41 -6.10
C LEU A 161 -9.03 -22.65 -7.60
N ALA A 162 -7.86 -22.73 -8.26
CA ALA A 162 -7.75 -23.04 -9.69
C ALA A 162 -8.31 -24.42 -10.05
N ALA A 163 -8.23 -25.39 -9.13
CA ALA A 163 -8.78 -26.73 -9.35
C ALA A 163 -10.32 -26.77 -9.31
N ALA A 164 -10.98 -25.75 -8.75
CA ALA A 164 -12.43 -25.72 -8.51
C ALA A 164 -13.16 -24.59 -9.26
N HIS A 165 -12.44 -23.54 -9.68
CA HIS A 165 -13.01 -22.30 -10.22
C HIS A 165 -12.15 -21.76 -11.36
N ASP A 166 -12.75 -20.96 -12.24
CA ASP A 166 -11.98 -20.18 -13.22
C ASP A 166 -11.22 -19.06 -12.51
N LEU A 167 -9.95 -19.35 -12.18
CA LEU A 167 -9.04 -18.43 -11.53
C LEU A 167 -8.17 -17.73 -12.57
N GLN A 168 -8.00 -16.42 -12.44
CA GLN A 168 -6.96 -15.67 -13.15
C GLN A 168 -5.97 -15.02 -12.18
N VAL A 169 -4.69 -15.37 -12.32
CA VAL A 169 -3.59 -14.78 -11.55
C VAL A 169 -2.81 -13.79 -12.41
N ARG A 170 -2.58 -12.58 -11.90
CA ARG A 170 -1.83 -11.51 -12.57
C ARG A 170 -0.84 -10.83 -11.63
N GLY A 171 0.26 -10.34 -12.19
CA GLY A 171 1.28 -9.57 -11.49
C GLY A 171 2.69 -10.05 -11.81
N PRO A 172 3.73 -9.45 -11.19
CA PRO A 172 5.12 -9.82 -11.45
C PRO A 172 5.55 -11.06 -10.65
N GLY A 173 6.62 -11.73 -11.09
CA GLY A 173 7.36 -12.71 -10.28
C GLY A 173 6.72 -14.09 -10.14
N TRP A 174 6.01 -14.56 -11.17
CA TRP A 174 5.34 -15.86 -11.18
C TRP A 174 6.10 -16.94 -11.98
N ASP A 175 7.31 -16.66 -12.43
CA ASP A 175 8.08 -17.55 -13.33
C ASP A 175 8.37 -18.94 -12.71
N THR A 176 8.37 -19.02 -11.38
CA THR A 176 8.61 -20.26 -10.61
C THR A 176 7.34 -20.83 -9.97
N ALA A 177 6.16 -20.31 -10.34
CA ALA A 177 4.90 -20.77 -9.79
C ALA A 177 4.59 -22.22 -10.24
N PRO A 178 3.92 -23.02 -9.40
CA PRO A 178 3.43 -24.33 -9.81
C PRO A 178 2.55 -24.25 -11.07
N ALA A 179 2.64 -25.26 -11.93
CA ALA A 179 1.91 -25.32 -13.20
C ALA A 179 0.37 -25.29 -13.02
N GLY A 180 -0.13 -25.66 -11.84
CA GLY A 180 -1.56 -25.59 -11.50
C GLY A 180 -2.08 -24.16 -11.25
N ILE A 181 -1.21 -23.14 -11.23
CA ILE A 181 -1.62 -21.75 -11.03
C ILE A 181 -1.80 -21.07 -12.40
N PRO A 182 -3.02 -20.64 -12.77
CA PRO A 182 -3.32 -20.02 -14.06
C PRO A 182 -2.87 -18.55 -14.11
N VAL A 183 -1.57 -18.36 -14.36
CA VAL A 183 -0.97 -17.03 -14.52
C VAL A 183 -1.23 -16.52 -15.93
N VAL A 184 -2.11 -15.53 -16.05
CA VAL A 184 -2.60 -15.01 -17.34
C VAL A 184 -1.93 -13.71 -17.79
N GLY A 185 -1.02 -13.15 -16.99
CA GLY A 185 -0.22 -11.99 -17.43
C GLY A 185 0.51 -11.24 -16.33
N GLY A 186 1.41 -10.36 -16.78
CA GLY A 186 2.36 -9.62 -15.94
C GLY A 186 1.78 -8.40 -15.21
N GLU A 187 2.57 -7.33 -15.17
CA GLU A 187 2.35 -6.18 -14.30
C GLU A 187 1.02 -5.47 -14.56
N VAL A 188 0.17 -5.41 -13.54
CA VAL A 188 -1.09 -4.66 -13.58
C VAL A 188 -0.83 -3.25 -13.05
N ARG A 189 -1.08 -2.25 -13.89
CA ARG A 189 -0.95 -0.84 -13.53
C ARG A 189 -2.21 -0.08 -13.90
N GLY A 190 -2.48 0.96 -13.11
CA GLY A 190 -3.43 1.95 -13.55
C GLY A 190 -4.88 1.46 -13.55
N PRO A 191 -5.70 2.00 -14.46
CA PRO A 191 -7.09 1.60 -14.65
C PRO A 191 -7.30 0.10 -14.91
N ALA A 192 -6.29 -0.60 -15.43
CA ALA A 192 -6.38 -2.03 -15.74
C ALA A 192 -6.75 -2.88 -14.51
N LEU A 193 -6.34 -2.46 -13.30
CA LEU A 193 -6.73 -3.14 -12.07
C LEU A 193 -8.26 -3.08 -11.88
N ALA A 194 -8.87 -1.93 -12.11
CA ALA A 194 -10.31 -1.74 -11.96
C ALA A 194 -11.11 -2.56 -12.99
N ASP A 195 -10.61 -2.69 -14.22
CA ASP A 195 -11.25 -3.52 -15.25
C ASP A 195 -11.18 -5.02 -14.91
N ILE A 196 -10.06 -5.49 -14.36
CA ILE A 196 -9.94 -6.87 -13.85
C ILE A 196 -10.96 -7.11 -12.73
N ILE A 197 -11.04 -6.18 -11.77
CA ILE A 197 -11.98 -6.27 -10.65
C ILE A 197 -13.44 -6.29 -11.16
N ALA A 198 -13.78 -5.43 -12.12
CA ALA A 198 -15.13 -5.36 -12.70
C ALA A 198 -15.50 -6.58 -13.56
N SER A 199 -14.51 -7.34 -14.03
CA SER A 199 -14.72 -8.52 -14.89
C SER A 199 -14.76 -9.84 -14.10
N ALA A 200 -14.30 -9.84 -12.85
CA ALA A 200 -14.27 -11.02 -12.00
C ALA A 200 -15.53 -11.12 -11.13
N GLY A 201 -15.99 -12.35 -10.87
CA GLY A 201 -17.03 -12.58 -9.86
C GLY A 201 -16.55 -12.17 -8.46
N ILE A 202 -15.33 -12.55 -8.10
CA ILE A 202 -14.67 -12.21 -6.82
C ILE A 202 -13.21 -11.80 -7.09
N SER A 203 -12.74 -10.79 -6.37
CA SER A 203 -11.31 -10.46 -6.28
C SER A 203 -10.74 -10.89 -4.92
N LEU A 204 -9.71 -11.74 -4.97
CA LEU A 204 -9.16 -12.43 -3.81
C LEU A 204 -8.07 -11.61 -3.10
N GLY A 205 -8.21 -11.48 -1.78
CA GLY A 205 -7.16 -11.16 -0.83
C GLY A 205 -6.51 -12.42 -0.27
N ALA A 206 -5.20 -12.54 -0.43
CA ALA A 206 -4.43 -13.61 0.21
C ALA A 206 -3.16 -13.05 0.84
N HIS A 207 -2.82 -13.57 2.02
CA HIS A 207 -1.59 -13.26 2.72
C HIS A 207 -0.36 -13.60 1.88
N ALA A 208 0.68 -12.80 2.01
CA ALA A 208 1.98 -13.02 1.39
C ALA A 208 2.86 -13.96 2.24
N VAL A 209 2.68 -13.93 3.56
CA VAL A 209 3.44 -14.72 4.54
C VAL A 209 2.52 -15.16 5.67
N SER A 210 2.88 -16.20 6.42
CA SER A 210 2.04 -16.81 7.46
C SER A 210 1.73 -15.87 8.62
N GLU A 211 2.69 -15.03 8.99
CA GLU A 211 2.61 -14.11 10.13
C GLU A 211 1.45 -13.14 9.99
N GLN A 212 1.03 -12.84 8.75
CA GLN A 212 -0.10 -11.95 8.49
C GLN A 212 -1.44 -12.52 8.96
N ALA A 213 -1.55 -13.84 9.12
CA ALA A 213 -2.77 -14.46 9.65
C ALA A 213 -2.97 -14.19 11.16
N GLU A 214 -1.91 -13.80 11.85
CA GLU A 214 -1.91 -13.53 13.30
C GLU A 214 -2.00 -12.02 13.61
N GLU A 215 -1.97 -11.16 12.57
CA GLU A 215 -1.98 -9.71 12.74
C GLU A 215 -3.35 -9.19 13.22
N TYR A 216 -3.36 -8.15 14.04
CA TYR A 216 -4.59 -7.49 14.49
C TYR A 216 -4.95 -6.30 13.59
N ALA A 217 -6.22 -6.27 13.13
CA ALA A 217 -6.82 -5.26 12.26
C ALA A 217 -5.89 -4.85 11.10
N SER A 218 -5.53 -5.86 10.30
CA SER A 218 -4.56 -5.75 9.22
C SER A 218 -5.19 -6.06 7.88
N ALA A 219 -4.98 -5.20 6.89
CA ALA A 219 -5.38 -5.46 5.53
C ALA A 219 -4.31 -4.99 4.53
N SER A 220 -4.08 -5.80 3.51
CA SER A 220 -3.25 -5.38 2.39
C SER A 220 -3.92 -4.22 1.62
N ASN A 221 -3.11 -3.40 0.94
CA ASN A 221 -3.59 -2.36 0.03
C ASN A 221 -4.62 -2.89 -0.99
N ARG A 222 -4.54 -4.18 -1.35
CA ARG A 222 -5.49 -4.82 -2.27
C ARG A 222 -6.94 -4.71 -1.82
N MET A 223 -7.21 -4.84 -0.52
CA MET A 223 -8.57 -4.68 0.01
C MET A 223 -9.13 -3.30 -0.38
N TRP A 224 -8.39 -2.23 -0.10
CA TRP A 224 -8.79 -0.87 -0.43
C TRP A 224 -9.00 -0.68 -1.94
N LYS A 225 -8.09 -1.22 -2.76
CA LYS A 225 -8.22 -1.14 -4.23
C LYS A 225 -9.46 -1.84 -4.76
N ILE A 226 -9.77 -3.04 -4.25
CA ILE A 226 -10.94 -3.81 -4.66
C ILE A 226 -12.23 -3.11 -4.24
N LEU A 227 -12.32 -2.72 -2.97
CA LEU A 227 -13.50 -2.04 -2.44
C LEU A 227 -13.73 -0.68 -3.11
N GLY A 228 -12.67 0.11 -3.33
CA GLY A 228 -12.77 1.39 -4.03
C GLY A 228 -13.24 1.24 -5.48
N ALA A 229 -12.78 0.20 -6.16
CA ALA A 229 -13.25 -0.14 -7.50
C ALA A 229 -14.65 -0.81 -7.53
N GLY A 230 -15.31 -0.97 -6.38
CA GLY A 230 -16.65 -1.57 -6.30
C GLY A 230 -16.69 -3.08 -6.50
N GLY A 231 -15.56 -3.79 -6.36
CA GLY A 231 -15.49 -5.23 -6.53
C GLY A 231 -15.90 -6.02 -5.29
N ALA A 232 -16.32 -7.27 -5.49
CA ALA A 232 -16.52 -8.23 -4.41
C ALA A 232 -15.17 -8.72 -3.87
N TYR A 233 -14.83 -8.32 -2.64
CA TYR A 233 -13.60 -8.75 -1.97
C TYR A 233 -13.83 -9.99 -1.11
N LEU A 234 -13.00 -11.02 -1.31
CA LEU A 234 -12.87 -12.18 -0.41
C LEU A 234 -11.45 -12.19 0.16
N GLY A 235 -11.29 -11.94 1.45
CA GLY A 235 -10.00 -11.95 2.14
C GLY A 235 -9.92 -13.05 3.20
N ALA A 236 -8.75 -13.22 3.81
CA ALA A 236 -8.64 -14.03 5.03
C ALA A 236 -9.07 -13.21 6.25
N TRP A 237 -9.83 -13.82 7.16
CA TRP A 237 -10.14 -13.25 8.45
C TRP A 237 -8.90 -13.11 9.34
N VAL A 238 -8.78 -11.97 10.04
CA VAL A 238 -7.84 -11.78 11.14
C VAL A 238 -8.54 -11.07 12.32
N PRO A 239 -8.04 -11.20 13.56
CA PRO A 239 -8.64 -10.52 14.71
C PRO A 239 -8.79 -9.01 14.51
N GLY A 240 -9.98 -8.46 14.78
CA GLY A 240 -10.25 -7.01 14.68
C GLY A 240 -10.40 -6.47 13.26
N ILE A 241 -10.39 -7.31 12.21
CA ILE A 241 -10.55 -6.86 10.82
C ILE A 241 -11.84 -6.07 10.57
N GLN A 242 -12.87 -6.27 11.40
CA GLN A 242 -14.15 -5.57 11.32
C GLN A 242 -14.05 -4.07 11.62
N HIS A 243 -12.94 -3.61 12.23
CA HIS A 243 -12.64 -2.18 12.34
C HIS A 243 -12.35 -1.53 10.97
N LEU A 244 -12.01 -2.33 9.96
CA LEU A 244 -11.73 -1.87 8.60
C LEU A 244 -12.92 -2.07 7.67
N ALA A 245 -13.51 -3.27 7.67
CA ALA A 245 -14.65 -3.61 6.82
C ALA A 245 -15.49 -4.73 7.43
N ARG A 246 -16.83 -4.61 7.34
CA ARG A 246 -17.78 -5.55 7.95
C ARG A 246 -18.03 -6.73 7.01
N ASP A 247 -18.01 -7.94 7.58
CA ASP A 247 -18.41 -9.16 6.85
C ASP A 247 -19.86 -9.04 6.36
N SER A 248 -20.16 -9.63 5.21
CA SER A 248 -21.50 -9.65 4.60
C SER A 248 -22.04 -8.29 4.13
N GLU A 249 -21.38 -7.18 4.44
CA GLU A 249 -21.79 -5.83 4.03
C GLU A 249 -20.81 -5.23 3.03
N HIS A 250 -19.51 -5.24 3.35
CA HIS A 250 -18.47 -4.69 2.48
C HIS A 250 -17.69 -5.79 1.76
N CYS A 251 -17.48 -6.94 2.42
CA CYS A 251 -16.64 -8.02 1.93
C CYS A 251 -16.99 -9.36 2.58
N ARG A 252 -16.25 -10.40 2.20
CA ARG A 252 -16.24 -11.71 2.84
C ARG A 252 -14.86 -12.03 3.42
N TRP A 253 -14.84 -12.68 4.57
CA TRP A 253 -13.63 -13.12 5.27
C TRP A 253 -13.52 -14.64 5.38
#